data_AF-A0A7V2H907-F1
#
_entry.id   AF-A0A7V2H907-F1
#
_cell.length_a   1.000
_cell.length_b   1.000
_cell.length_c   1.000
_cell.angle_alpha   90.00
_cell.angle_beta   90.00
_cell.angle_gamma   90.00
#
_symmetry.space_group_name_H-M   'P 1'
#
loop_
_entity.id
_entity.type
_entity.pdbx_description
1 polymer ?
#
loop_
_entity_poly.entity_id
_entity_poly.type
_entity_poly.pdbx_seq_one_letter_code
_entity_poly.pdbx_strand_id
1 'polypeptide(L)'
;MAKRATAKTKEVVKAAKAEAQYEAMFLFPAGAAADVDASIKAARGIIERHGGKIIVIKKWDERKLAYEVKRNKRGLYIIAFFTAPGSAVGAIERDVNLSEDILRVLVTRADHLNESEMAAVEPQPIIPREPTPSYGGFGGGFGGGFGGGEDRPRRPKPDAEPATAGKE
;
A
#
# COMPACT_ATOMS: atom_id res chain seq x y z
N MET A 1 -49.34 20.75 22.07
CA MET A 1 -49.10 19.78 20.98
C MET A 1 -47.75 20.04 20.31
N ALA A 2 -46.63 19.65 20.95
CA ALA A 2 -45.26 19.99 20.52
C ALA A 2 -44.40 18.73 20.33
N LYS A 3 -44.74 17.88 19.35
CA LYS A 3 -44.00 16.63 19.05
C LYS A 3 -43.45 16.57 17.61
N ARG A 4 -43.03 17.70 17.03
CA ARG A 4 -42.47 17.74 15.66
C ARG A 4 -41.05 18.32 15.52
N ALA A 5 -40.42 18.82 16.59
CA ALA A 5 -39.09 19.44 16.50
C ALA A 5 -37.91 18.46 16.68
N THR A 6 -38.12 17.31 17.35
CA THR A 6 -37.02 16.40 17.71
C THR A 6 -36.63 15.40 16.61
N ALA A 7 -37.54 15.10 15.68
CA ALA A 7 -37.28 14.13 14.61
C ALA A 7 -36.37 14.71 13.51
N LYS A 8 -36.52 15.99 13.18
CA LYS A 8 -35.73 16.65 12.13
C LYS A 8 -34.25 16.74 12.52
N THR A 9 -33.94 17.06 13.78
CA THR A 9 -32.55 17.13 14.29
C THR A 9 -31.87 15.76 14.28
N LYS A 10 -32.61 14.68 14.54
CA LYS A 10 -32.07 13.31 14.52
C LYS A 10 -31.74 12.84 13.10
N GLU A 11 -32.44 13.36 12.09
CA GLU A 11 -32.23 13.03 10.69
C GLU A 11 -31.06 13.83 10.08
N VAL A 12 -30.87 15.09 10.49
CA VAL A 12 -29.70 15.89 10.06
C VAL A 12 -28.39 15.32 10.62
N VAL A 13 -28.42 14.70 11.80
CA VAL A 13 -27.25 14.00 12.38
C VAL A 13 -26.95 12.67 11.66
N LYS A 14 -27.94 12.03 11.03
CA LYS A 14 -27.71 10.83 10.20
C LYS A 14 -27.08 11.15 8.84
N ALA A 15 -27.18 12.40 8.38
CA ALA A 15 -26.46 12.93 7.23
C ALA A 15 -25.06 13.47 7.58
N ALA A 16 -24.66 13.43 8.86
CA ALA A 16 -23.29 13.70 9.27
C ALA A 16 -22.39 12.53 8.83
N LYS A 17 -21.80 12.68 7.65
CA LYS A 17 -20.49 12.17 7.22
C LYS A 17 -20.12 10.83 7.87
N ALA A 18 -20.50 9.71 7.24
CA ALA A 18 -20.18 8.38 7.74
C ALA A 18 -18.70 8.28 8.16
N GLU A 19 -18.48 8.12 9.48
CA GLU A 19 -17.15 7.86 10.03
C GLU A 19 -16.77 6.44 9.61
N ALA A 20 -15.65 6.30 8.91
CA ALA A 20 -15.08 5.02 8.53
C ALA A 20 -13.75 4.81 9.25
N GLN A 21 -13.38 3.55 9.42
CA GLN A 21 -12.08 3.17 9.94
C GLN A 21 -11.06 3.15 8.81
N TYR A 22 -9.90 3.74 9.08
CA TYR A 22 -8.79 3.80 8.16
C TYR A 22 -7.51 3.31 8.82
N GLU A 23 -6.65 2.76 7.99
CA GLU A 23 -5.26 2.47 8.30
C GLU A 23 -4.38 3.39 7.46
N ALA A 24 -3.45 4.08 8.09
CA ALA A 24 -2.41 4.85 7.41
C ALA A 24 -1.03 4.30 7.76
N MET A 25 -0.24 4.04 6.72
CA MET A 25 1.18 3.77 6.83
C MET A 25 1.96 5.02 6.43
N PHE A 26 2.67 5.62 7.38
CA PHE A 26 3.55 6.76 7.15
C PHE A 26 4.98 6.28 6.96
N LEU A 27 5.65 6.85 5.95
CA LEU A 27 7.06 6.62 5.67
C LEU A 27 7.86 7.88 6.01
N PHE A 28 8.73 7.77 7.01
CA PHE A 28 9.64 8.83 7.44
C PHE A 28 11.07 8.59 6.91
N PRO A 29 11.89 9.65 6.78
CA PRO A 29 13.29 9.54 6.42
C PRO A 29 14.07 8.78 7.50
N ALA A 30 15.24 8.24 7.13
CA ALA A 30 16.05 7.42 8.04
C ALA A 30 16.46 8.17 9.33
N GLY A 31 16.66 9.49 9.26
CA GLY A 31 17.00 10.32 10.43
C GLY A 31 15.91 10.35 11.51
N ALA A 32 14.65 10.15 11.13
CA ALA A 32 13.52 10.13 12.06
C ALA A 32 13.53 8.92 13.00
N ALA A 33 14.31 7.87 12.67
CA ALA A 33 14.49 6.71 13.54
C ALA A 33 15.20 7.04 14.87
N ALA A 34 15.91 8.17 14.94
CA ALA A 34 16.56 8.64 16.17
C ALA A 34 15.54 9.11 17.22
N ASP A 35 14.40 9.67 16.80
CA ASP A 35 13.32 10.13 17.68
C ASP A 35 11.96 9.68 17.13
N VAL A 36 11.59 8.46 17.52
CA VAL A 36 10.34 7.83 17.10
C VAL A 36 9.13 8.55 17.73
N ASP A 37 9.24 9.05 18.95
CA ASP A 37 8.15 9.71 19.65
C ASP A 37 7.79 11.05 18.98
N ALA A 38 8.78 11.82 18.53
CA ALA A 38 8.54 13.02 17.73
C ALA A 38 7.85 12.69 16.41
N SER A 39 8.27 11.61 15.74
CA SER A 39 7.67 11.15 14.49
C SER A 39 6.21 10.72 14.66
N ILE A 40 5.90 10.01 15.75
CA ILE A 40 4.54 9.63 16.13
C ILE A 40 3.69 10.88 16.40
N LYS A 41 4.22 11.87 17.12
CA LYS A 41 3.52 13.14 17.38
C LYS A 41 3.23 13.91 16.10
N ALA A 42 4.17 13.94 15.14
CA ALA A 42 3.97 14.60 13.85
C ALA A 42 2.83 13.94 13.05
N ALA A 43 2.86 12.60 12.92
CA ALA A 43 1.80 11.85 12.26
C ALA A 43 0.44 12.04 12.95
N ARG A 44 0.42 11.98 14.29
CA ARG A 44 -0.77 12.22 15.11
C ARG A 44 -1.35 13.61 14.88
N GLY A 45 -0.51 14.64 14.88
CA GLY A 45 -0.94 16.01 14.65
C GLY A 45 -1.61 16.20 13.29
N ILE A 46 -1.14 15.54 12.24
CA ILE A 46 -1.77 15.60 10.92
C ILE A 46 -3.18 14.98 10.95
N ILE A 47 -3.32 13.80 11.55
CA ILE A 47 -4.61 13.10 11.63
C ILE A 47 -5.63 13.92 12.43
N GLU A 48 -5.23 14.41 13.61
CA GLU A 48 -6.10 15.17 14.50
C GLU A 48 -6.52 16.53 13.90
N ARG A 49 -5.63 17.21 13.16
CA ARG A 49 -5.96 18.46 12.45
C ARG A 49 -7.12 18.33 11.47
N HIS A 50 -7.29 17.15 10.87
CA HIS A 50 -8.36 16.87 9.90
C HIS A 50 -9.58 16.18 10.52
N GLY A 51 -9.67 16.18 11.86
CA GLY A 51 -10.80 15.62 12.59
C GLY A 51 -10.80 14.09 12.67
N GLY A 52 -9.64 13.45 12.49
CA GLY A 52 -9.46 12.02 12.73
C GLY A 52 -9.26 11.71 14.21
N LYS A 53 -9.86 10.63 14.69
CA LYS A 53 -9.66 10.08 16.05
C LYS A 53 -8.77 8.86 15.96
N ILE A 54 -7.61 8.91 16.60
CA ILE A 54 -6.64 7.80 16.58
C ILE A 54 -7.08 6.72 17.54
N ILE A 55 -7.07 5.47 17.07
CA ILE A 55 -7.34 4.27 17.86
C ILE A 55 -5.99 3.71 18.33
N VAL A 56 -5.09 3.41 17.39
CA VAL A 56 -3.76 2.89 17.65
C VAL A 56 -2.77 3.61 16.76
N ILE A 57 -1.64 4.01 17.31
CA ILE A 57 -0.49 4.47 16.52
C ILE A 57 0.77 3.87 17.11
N LYS A 58 1.58 3.23 16.29
CA LYS A 58 2.83 2.62 16.75
C LYS A 58 3.89 2.60 15.65
N LYS A 59 5.15 2.50 16.08
CA LYS A 59 6.25 2.17 15.20
C LYS A 59 6.00 0.79 14.58
N TRP A 60 6.08 0.70 13.26
CA TRP A 60 5.93 -0.55 12.53
C TRP A 60 7.28 -1.24 12.36
N ASP A 61 8.18 -0.65 11.57
CA ASP A 61 9.49 -1.22 11.29
C ASP A 61 10.43 -0.17 10.68
N GLU A 62 11.72 -0.45 10.62
CA GLU A 62 12.70 0.34 9.87
C GLU A 62 13.35 -0.53 8.79
N ARG A 63 13.01 -0.27 7.52
CA ARG A 63 13.46 -1.12 6.40
C ARG A 63 14.24 -0.35 5.35
N LYS A 64 15.08 -1.09 4.62
CA LYS A 64 15.68 -0.61 3.37
C LYS A 64 14.58 -0.50 2.32
N LEU A 65 14.54 0.63 1.62
CA LEU A 65 13.59 0.87 0.54
C LEU A 65 14.04 0.11 -0.72
N ALA A 66 13.08 -0.28 -1.56
CA ALA A 66 13.37 -0.92 -2.85
C ALA A 66 14.17 0.00 -3.79
N TYR A 67 13.93 1.30 -3.68
CA TYR A 67 14.65 2.36 -4.40
C TYR A 67 14.73 3.61 -3.53
N GLU A 68 15.60 4.54 -3.93
CA GLU A 68 15.84 5.76 -3.19
C GLU A 68 14.66 6.75 -3.33
N VAL A 69 14.10 7.21 -2.21
CA VAL A 69 13.02 8.21 -2.18
C VAL A 69 13.52 9.48 -1.52
N LYS A 70 13.49 10.62 -2.22
CA LYS A 70 14.05 11.90 -1.75
C LYS A 70 15.45 11.70 -1.11
N ARG A 71 16.35 10.95 -1.77
CA ARG A 71 17.71 10.62 -1.28
C ARG A 71 17.82 9.68 -0.07
N ASN A 72 16.72 9.08 0.37
CA ASN A 72 16.72 8.11 1.47
C ASN A 72 16.71 6.68 0.94
N LYS A 73 17.67 5.86 1.39
CA LYS A 73 17.76 4.42 1.08
C LYS A 73 17.08 3.53 2.13
N ARG A 74 16.82 4.08 3.32
CA ARG A 74 16.10 3.45 4.43
C ARG A 74 15.00 4.40 4.88
N GLY A 75 13.97 3.85 5.52
CA GLY A 75 12.92 4.66 6.13
C GLY A 75 12.28 3.97 7.32
N LEU A 76 11.72 4.81 8.19
CA LEU A 76 10.95 4.40 9.35
C LEU A 76 9.47 4.35 8.96
N TYR A 77 8.85 3.18 9.17
CA TYR A 77 7.42 2.98 8.98
C TYR A 77 6.69 3.15 10.31
N ILE A 78 5.64 3.96 10.29
CA ILE A 78 4.71 4.14 11.41
C ILE A 78 3.32 3.79 10.90
N ILE A 79 2.63 2.92 11.62
CA ILE A 79 1.26 2.53 11.33
C ILE A 79 0.31 3.26 12.28
N ALA A 80 -0.80 3.77 11.73
CA ALA A 80 -1.85 4.42 12.49
C ALA A 80 -3.22 3.90 12.04
N PHE A 81 -4.01 3.46 13.01
CA PHE A 81 -5.42 3.15 12.86
C PHE A 81 -6.24 4.28 13.44
N PHE A 82 -7.17 4.81 12.67
CA PHE A 82 -7.96 5.97 13.08
C PHE A 82 -9.34 5.95 12.44
N THR A 83 -10.31 6.58 13.10
CA THR A 83 -11.61 6.87 12.49
C THR A 83 -11.59 8.29 11.95
N ALA A 84 -12.13 8.47 10.75
CA ALA A 84 -12.24 9.80 10.16
C ALA A 84 -13.44 9.85 9.21
N PRO A 85 -13.94 11.06 8.90
CA PRO A 85 -14.87 11.21 7.80
C PRO A 85 -14.15 11.01 6.45
N GLY A 86 -14.82 10.46 5.44
CA GLY A 86 -14.20 10.17 4.13
C GLY A 86 -13.54 11.37 3.42
N SER A 87 -13.99 12.60 3.66
CA SER A 87 -13.33 13.78 3.08
C SER A 87 -12.00 14.16 3.75
N ALA A 88 -11.66 13.59 4.91
CA ALA A 88 -10.42 13.89 5.61
C ALA A 88 -9.21 13.19 4.97
N VAL A 89 -9.41 12.05 4.31
CA VAL A 89 -8.33 11.25 3.71
C VAL A 89 -7.51 12.08 2.72
N GLY A 90 -8.17 12.71 1.75
CA GLY A 90 -7.48 13.55 0.76
C GLY A 90 -6.81 14.80 1.35
N ALA A 91 -7.32 15.31 2.48
CA ALA A 91 -6.69 16.42 3.18
C ALA A 91 -5.42 15.98 3.92
N ILE A 92 -5.46 14.83 4.59
CA ILE A 92 -4.31 14.20 5.25
C ILE A 92 -3.20 13.91 4.22
N GLU A 93 -3.53 13.31 3.08
CA GLU A 93 -2.55 13.03 2.02
C GLU A 93 -1.91 14.31 1.47
N ARG A 94 -2.70 15.37 1.33
CA ARG A 94 -2.20 16.67 0.88
C ARG A 94 -1.27 17.30 1.90
N ASP A 95 -1.63 17.27 3.18
CA ASP A 95 -0.82 17.84 4.26
C ASP A 95 0.51 17.08 4.42
N VAL A 96 0.48 15.75 4.30
CA VAL A 96 1.69 14.92 4.25
C VAL A 96 2.58 15.31 3.06
N ASN A 97 2.01 15.51 1.87
CA ASN A 97 2.79 15.90 0.70
C ASN A 97 3.42 17.30 0.83
N LEU A 98 2.82 18.18 1.63
CA LEU A 98 3.36 19.51 1.93
C LEU A 98 4.41 19.48 3.05
N SER A 99 4.36 18.49 3.92
CA SER A 99 5.36 18.30 4.99
C SER A 99 6.70 17.82 4.43
N GLU A 100 7.78 18.40 4.95
CA GLU A 100 9.14 17.95 4.63
C GLU A 100 9.57 16.74 5.48
N ASP A 101 8.92 16.54 6.63
CA ASP A 101 9.25 15.50 7.60
C ASP A 101 8.83 14.10 7.15
N ILE A 102 7.81 14.01 6.30
CA ILE A 102 7.23 12.74 5.84
C ILE A 102 7.53 12.54 4.36
N LEU A 103 7.97 11.33 4.00
CA LEU A 103 8.27 10.99 2.61
C LEU A 103 7.01 10.64 1.84
N ARG A 104 6.17 9.75 2.41
CA ARG A 104 4.95 9.24 1.78
C ARG A 104 3.95 8.80 2.85
N VAL A 105 2.68 8.76 2.46
CA VAL A 105 1.61 8.10 3.21
C VAL A 105 0.83 7.18 2.27
N LEU A 106 0.39 6.05 2.78
CA LEU A 106 -0.62 5.21 2.15
C LEU A 106 -1.79 5.08 3.11
N VAL A 107 -2.97 5.57 2.72
CA VAL A 107 -4.20 5.42 3.49
C VAL A 107 -5.09 4.39 2.83
N THR A 108 -5.57 3.43 3.61
CA THR A 108 -6.50 2.39 3.16
C THR A 108 -7.67 2.29 4.12
N ARG A 109 -8.77 1.71 3.66
CA ARG A 109 -9.98 1.53 4.46
C ARG A 109 -9.88 0.24 5.26
N ALA A 110 -10.13 0.32 6.56
CA ALA A 110 -9.91 -0.74 7.54
C ALA A 110 -11.24 -1.24 8.15
N ASP A 111 -12.31 -1.32 7.37
CA ASP A 111 -13.65 -1.68 7.88
C ASP A 111 -13.74 -3.09 8.50
N HIS A 112 -12.73 -3.94 8.29
CA HIS A 112 -12.72 -5.34 8.68
C HIS A 112 -11.92 -5.63 9.95
N LEU A 113 -11.23 -4.63 10.52
CA LEU A 113 -10.32 -4.84 11.65
C LEU A 113 -10.96 -4.44 12.98
N ASN A 114 -10.88 -5.33 13.96
CA ASN A 114 -11.25 -5.04 15.34
C ASN A 114 -10.07 -4.41 16.11
N GLU A 115 -10.35 -3.78 17.24
CA GLU A 115 -9.33 -3.06 18.03
C GLU A 115 -8.18 -3.96 18.51
N SER A 116 -8.48 -5.18 18.94
CA SER A 116 -7.44 -6.16 19.31
C SER A 116 -6.57 -6.56 18.13
N GLU A 117 -7.14 -6.66 16.92
CA GLU A 117 -6.39 -7.01 15.72
C GLU A 117 -5.49 -5.85 15.30
N MET A 118 -5.99 -4.60 15.36
CA MET A 118 -5.23 -3.37 15.10
C MET A 118 -4.03 -3.21 16.06
N ALA A 119 -4.16 -3.64 17.31
CA ALA A 119 -3.06 -3.63 18.27
C ALA A 119 -2.01 -4.73 17.98
N ALA A 120 -2.45 -5.89 17.50
CA ALA A 120 -1.62 -7.08 17.26
C ALA A 120 -0.94 -7.12 15.88
N VAL A 121 -1.14 -6.10 15.03
CA VAL A 121 -0.48 -6.04 13.71
C VAL A 121 1.02 -5.95 13.96
N GLU A 122 1.81 -6.93 13.52
CA GLU A 122 3.27 -6.96 13.71
C GLU A 122 3.99 -7.07 12.35
N PRO A 123 5.20 -6.50 12.21
CA PRO A 123 5.93 -6.54 10.96
C PRO A 123 6.30 -7.97 10.58
N GLN A 124 5.87 -8.40 9.39
CA GLN A 124 6.20 -9.72 8.86
C GLN A 124 7.71 -9.85 8.63
N PRO A 125 8.35 -10.97 9.01
CA PRO A 125 9.78 -11.14 8.83
C PRO A 125 10.16 -11.06 7.34
N ILE A 126 11.32 -10.46 7.05
CA ILE A 126 11.85 -10.42 5.69
C ILE A 126 12.37 -11.81 5.35
N ILE A 127 11.58 -12.57 4.59
CA ILE A 127 12.00 -13.87 4.06
C ILE A 127 12.95 -13.59 2.87
N PRO A 128 14.21 -14.07 2.91
CA PRO A 128 15.09 -13.97 1.75
C PRO A 128 14.43 -14.65 0.57
N ARG A 129 14.27 -13.91 -0.54
CA ARG A 129 13.78 -14.51 -1.78
C ARG A 129 14.81 -15.54 -2.21
N GLU A 130 14.41 -16.81 -2.25
CA GLU A 130 15.26 -17.85 -2.82
C GLU A 130 15.69 -17.43 -4.23
N PRO A 131 16.97 -17.62 -4.59
CA PRO A 131 17.42 -17.34 -5.94
C PRO A 131 16.52 -18.12 -6.89
N THR A 132 15.87 -17.41 -7.83
CA THR A 132 15.08 -18.08 -8.86
C THR A 132 15.98 -19.13 -9.50
N PRO A 133 15.59 -20.41 -9.56
CA PRO A 133 16.42 -21.41 -10.19
C PRO A 133 16.73 -20.91 -11.58
N SER A 134 18.03 -20.76 -11.86
CA SER A 134 18.50 -20.51 -13.21
C SER A 134 17.95 -21.66 -14.04
N TYR A 135 16.93 -21.38 -14.85
CA TYR A 135 16.38 -22.38 -15.76
C TYR A 135 17.54 -22.76 -16.68
N GLY A 136 18.11 -23.94 -16.42
CA GLY A 136 19.27 -24.41 -17.16
C GLY A 136 19.00 -24.36 -18.65
N GLY A 137 19.83 -23.61 -19.37
CA GLY A 137 20.12 -23.89 -20.76
C GLY A 137 19.00 -23.62 -21.77
N PHE A 138 18.59 -22.37 -21.94
CA PHE A 138 18.24 -21.87 -23.29
C PHE A 138 19.08 -20.63 -23.63
N GLY A 139 20.40 -20.75 -23.40
CA GLY A 139 21.42 -19.86 -23.93
C GLY A 139 22.00 -20.41 -25.23
N GLY A 140 21.14 -20.77 -26.18
CA GLY A 140 21.54 -20.99 -27.56
C GLY A 140 21.84 -19.64 -28.21
N GLY A 141 23.13 -19.27 -28.23
CA GLY A 141 23.76 -18.44 -29.26
C GLY A 141 23.19 -17.04 -29.51
N PHE A 142 23.65 -16.04 -28.77
CA PHE A 142 23.76 -14.67 -29.27
C PHE A 142 25.09 -14.07 -28.83
N GLY A 143 26.12 -14.29 -29.65
CA GLY A 143 27.47 -13.78 -29.41
C GLY A 143 28.39 -14.00 -30.60
N GLY A 144 28.25 -13.13 -31.62
CA GLY A 144 29.31 -12.74 -32.56
C GLY A 144 29.72 -13.73 -33.65
N GLY A 145 29.45 -13.39 -34.91
CA GLY A 145 30.07 -14.05 -36.07
C GLY A 145 29.36 -13.75 -37.39
N PHE A 146 29.80 -12.72 -38.09
CA PHE A 146 29.64 -12.64 -39.55
C PHE A 146 30.30 -13.88 -40.19
N GLY A 147 29.61 -14.57 -41.09
CA GLY A 147 30.25 -15.44 -42.09
C GLY A 147 29.54 -16.75 -42.41
N GLY A 148 29.19 -16.92 -43.69
CA GLY A 148 29.04 -18.23 -44.34
C GLY A 148 27.62 -18.79 -44.38
N GLY A 149 27.10 -19.02 -45.58
CA GLY A 149 25.77 -19.59 -45.83
C GLY A 149 25.65 -21.06 -45.40
N GLU A 150 24.42 -21.47 -45.15
CA GLU A 150 23.85 -22.74 -45.62
C GLU A 150 22.33 -22.72 -45.29
N ASP A 151 21.52 -23.17 -46.24
CA ASP A 151 20.06 -23.24 -46.17
C ASP A 151 19.55 -24.00 -44.92
N ARG A 152 18.80 -23.33 -44.03
CA ARG A 152 17.93 -24.03 -43.06
C ARG A 152 16.49 -24.04 -43.56
N PRO A 153 15.86 -25.21 -43.74
CA PRO A 153 14.47 -25.27 -44.17
C PRO A 153 13.54 -24.74 -43.08
N ARG A 154 12.54 -23.94 -43.46
CA ARG A 154 11.48 -23.47 -42.56
C ARG A 154 10.69 -24.68 -42.04
N ARG A 155 10.62 -24.83 -40.73
CA ARG A 155 9.76 -25.84 -40.07
C ARG A 155 8.30 -25.59 -40.49
N PRO A 156 7.55 -26.61 -40.95
CA PRO A 156 6.16 -26.43 -41.31
C PRO A 156 5.32 -26.17 -40.05
N LYS A 157 4.30 -25.32 -40.22
CA LYS A 157 3.35 -24.92 -39.18
C LYS A 157 2.49 -26.14 -38.83
N PRO A 158 2.23 -26.45 -37.53
CA PRO A 158 1.34 -27.56 -37.20
C PRO A 158 -0.10 -27.21 -37.57
N ASP A 159 -0.73 -28.11 -38.32
CA ASP A 159 -2.11 -27.98 -38.79
C ASP A 159 -3.09 -28.02 -37.60
N ALA A 160 -4.12 -27.17 -37.66
CA ALA A 160 -5.17 -27.10 -36.66
C ALA A 160 -6.05 -28.36 -36.73
N GLU A 161 -6.14 -29.12 -35.64
CA GLU A 161 -7.11 -30.21 -35.51
C GLU A 161 -8.54 -29.63 -35.49
N PRO A 162 -9.47 -30.12 -36.32
CA PRO A 162 -10.86 -29.70 -36.27
C PRO A 162 -11.62 -30.37 -35.11
N ALA A 163 -12.49 -29.60 -34.48
CA ALA A 163 -13.39 -30.01 -33.41
C ALA A 163 -14.31 -31.17 -33.85
N THR A 164 -14.30 -32.27 -33.10
CA THR A 164 -15.30 -33.32 -33.24
C THR A 164 -16.53 -32.99 -32.39
N ALA A 165 -17.65 -32.77 -33.06
CA ALA A 165 -18.98 -32.63 -32.48
C ALA A 165 -19.83 -33.86 -32.83
N GLY A 166 -20.25 -34.60 -31.80
CA GLY A 166 -21.59 -35.20 -31.64
C GLY A 166 -22.06 -36.38 -32.51
N LYS A 167 -22.51 -37.44 -31.80
CA LYS A 167 -23.63 -38.38 -32.09
C LYS A 167 -23.48 -39.27 -33.35
N GLU A 168 -23.86 -40.55 -33.37
CA GLU A 168 -24.85 -41.37 -32.63
C GLU A 168 -24.29 -42.74 -32.26
#